data_AF-A0A3Q4GR97-F1
#
_entry.id   AF-A0A3Q4GR97-F1
#
_cell.length_a   1.000
_cell.length_b   1.000
_cell.length_c   1.000
_cell.angle_alpha   90.00
_cell.angle_beta   90.00
_cell.angle_gamma   90.00
#
_symmetry.space_group_name_H-M   'P 1'
#
loop_
_entity.id
_entity.type
_entity.pdbx_description
1 polymer ?
#
loop_
_entity_poly.entity_id
_entity_poly.type
_entity_poly.pdbx_seq_one_letter_code
_entity_poly.pdbx_strand_id
1 'polypeptide(L)' 'MKFPVVITVVLASLALTIDATVYFKEQFLDGDGWKSRWVESKHKSDYGQWKLSAGNFYGDAEADKGKNTMLC' A
#
# COMPACT_ATOMS: atom_id res chain seq x y z
N MET A 1 46.91 4.77 8.94
CA MET A 1 46.01 3.82 9.63
C MET A 1 44.70 4.44 10.15
N LYS A 2 44.64 5.74 10.51
CA LYS A 2 43.41 6.36 11.05
C LYS A 2 42.41 6.83 9.98
N PHE A 3 42.90 7.32 8.84
CA PHE A 3 42.09 7.80 7.72
C PHE A 3 41.09 6.79 7.11
N PRO A 4 41.48 5.54 6.80
CA PRO A 4 40.52 4.58 6.25
C PRO A 4 39.43 4.23 7.27
N VAL A 5 39.77 4.13 8.55
CA VAL A 5 38.80 3.86 9.64
C VAL A 5 37.78 4.99 9.76
N VAL A 6 38.22 6.25 9.68
CA VAL A 6 37.32 7.41 9.70
C VAL A 6 36.40 7.41 8.49
N ILE A 7 36.91 7.11 7.30
CA ILE A 7 36.10 7.05 6.07
C ILE A 7 35.05 5.93 6.16
N THR A 8 35.43 4.76 6.67
CA THR A 8 34.49 3.64 6.86
C THR A 8 33.41 3.96 7.89
N VAL A 9 33.75 4.62 8.99
CA VAL A 9 32.77 5.03 10.02
C VAL A 9 31.80 6.07 9.47
N VAL A 10 32.27 7.04 8.69
CA VAL A 10 31.41 8.06 8.06
C VAL A 10 30.44 7.41 7.05
N LEU A 11 30.93 6.53 6.17
CA LEU A 11 30.08 5.82 5.20
C LEU A 11 29.04 4.93 5.88
N ALA A 12 29.41 4.23 6.96
CA ALA A 12 28.47 3.41 7.73
C ALA A 12 27.38 4.25 8.40
N SER A 13 27.71 5.45 8.90
CA SER A 13 26.73 6.35 9.52
C SER A 13 25.71 6.94 8.52
N LEU A 14 26.12 7.23 7.28
CA LEU A 14 25.22 7.70 6.23
C LEU A 14 24.23 6.61 5.76
N ALA A 15 24.61 5.34 5.82
CA ALA A 15 23.75 4.23 5.39
C ALA A 15 22.55 3.97 6.34
N LEU A 16 22.55 4.56 7.54
CA LEU A 16 21.53 4.32 8.57
C LEU A 16 20.38 5.33 8.54
N THR A 17 20.44 6.38 7.73
CA THR A 17 19.44 7.46 7.71
C THR A 17 18.52 7.39 6.50
N ILE A 18 18.01 6.20 6.19
CA ILE A 18 16.99 6.03 5.14
C ILE A 18 15.63 5.93 5.85
N ASP A 19 14.88 7.02 5.85
CA ASP A 19 13.49 7.04 6.31
C ASP A 19 12.57 6.80 5.12
N ALA A 20 11.83 5.69 5.13
CA ALA A 20 10.82 5.41 4.14
C ALA A 20 9.50 6.05 4.58
N THR A 21 9.31 7.31 4.22
CA THR A 21 8.05 8.00 4.51
C THR A 21 6.92 7.37 3.70
N VAL A 22 5.99 6.74 4.40
CA VAL A 22 4.80 6.13 3.80
C VAL A 22 3.73 7.21 3.60
N TYR A 23 3.65 7.77 2.40
CA TYR A 23 2.65 8.80 2.07
C TYR A 23 1.24 8.24 1.99
N PHE A 24 1.08 6.97 1.63
CA PHE A 24 -0.21 6.29 1.57
C PHE A 24 -0.02 4.78 1.67
N LYS A 25 -0.81 4.13 2.53
CA LYS A 25 -0.86 2.68 2.67
C LYS A 25 -2.32 2.26 2.85
N GLU A 26 -2.77 1.36 1.99
CA GLU A 26 -4.14 0.82 2.00
C GLU A 26 -4.04 -0.70 1.88
N GLN A 27 -4.61 -1.42 2.85
CA GLN A 27 -4.57 -2.88 2.88
C GLN A 27 -5.97 -3.50 2.92
N PHE A 28 -7.03 -2.69 2.98
CA PHE A 28 -8.43 -3.16 3.00
C PHE A 28 -8.79 -4.20 4.07
N LEU A 29 -7.94 -4.36 5.10
CA LEU A 29 -8.13 -5.28 6.22
C LEU A 29 -9.23 -4.82 7.19
N ASP A 30 -9.75 -3.61 7.00
CA ASP A 30 -10.73 -2.96 7.86
C ASP A 30 -12.18 -3.15 7.37
N GLY A 31 -12.43 -4.17 6.55
CA GLY A 31 -13.77 -4.58 6.14
C GLY A 31 -14.49 -3.54 5.29
N ASP A 32 -15.40 -2.76 5.87
CA ASP A 32 -16.14 -1.70 5.18
C ASP A 32 -15.51 -0.30 5.34
N GLY A 33 -14.45 -0.15 6.15
CA GLY A 33 -13.84 1.15 6.44
C GLY A 33 -13.25 1.85 5.21
N TRP A 34 -12.88 1.10 4.16
CA TRP A 34 -12.42 1.66 2.88
C TRP A 34 -13.46 2.55 2.19
N LYS A 35 -14.77 2.36 2.43
CA LYS A 35 -15.82 3.21 1.86
C LYS A 35 -15.75 4.66 2.33
N SER A 36 -15.12 4.91 3.48
CA SER A 36 -14.90 6.28 3.98
C SER A 36 -13.68 6.96 3.38
N ARG A 37 -12.68 6.19 2.94
CA ARG A 37 -11.42 6.70 2.35
C ARG A 37 -11.50 6.87 0.84
N TRP A 38 -12.35 6.10 0.18
CA TRP A 38 -12.47 6.09 -1.28
C TRP A 38 -13.79 6.71 -1.72
N VAL A 39 -13.70 7.70 -2.61
CA VAL A 39 -14.86 8.39 -3.18
C VAL A 39 -15.05 7.96 -4.63
N GLU A 40 -16.25 7.53 -4.98
CA GLU A 40 -16.62 7.23 -6.37
C GLU A 40 -16.84 8.53 -7.16
N SER A 41 -16.26 8.59 -8.37
CA SER A 41 -16.45 9.73 -9.26
C SER A 41 -17.90 9.80 -9.73
N LYS A 42 -18.50 11.00 -9.70
CA LYS A 42 -19.87 11.26 -10.17
C LYS A 42 -19.95 11.82 -11.60
N HIS A 43 -18.85 11.74 -12.35
CA HIS A 43 -18.77 12.34 -13.69
C HIS A 43 -19.68 11.66 -14.72
N LYS A 44 -19.98 10.36 -14.52
CA LYS A 44 -20.93 9.58 -15.31
C LYS A 44 -21.73 8.66 -14.39
N SER A 45 -22.94 8.30 -14.81
CA SER A 45 -23.86 7.46 -14.03
C SER A 45 -23.73 5.96 -14.32
N ASP A 46 -22.86 5.57 -15.27
CA ASP A 46 -22.65 4.20 -15.75
C ASP A 46 -21.37 3.55 -15.19
N TYR A 47 -20.78 4.11 -14.14
CA TYR A 47 -19.60 3.52 -13.53
C TYR A 47 -19.91 2.18 -12.84
N GLY A 48 -19.04 1.20 -13.06
CA GLY A 48 -19.08 -0.09 -12.38
C GLY A 48 -18.88 0.05 -10.87
N GLN A 49 -19.58 -0.78 -10.10
CA GLN A 49 -19.48 -0.79 -8.64
C GLN A 49 -18.20 -1.48 -8.17
N TRP A 50 -17.54 -0.90 -7.17
CA TRP A 50 -16.39 -1.51 -6.51
C TRP A 50 -16.87 -2.48 -5.41
N LYS A 51 -16.42 -3.73 -5.44
CA LYS A 51 -16.66 -4.69 -4.35
C LYS A 51 -15.33 -5.13 -3.76
N LEU A 52 -15.29 -5.25 -2.43
CA LEU A 52 -14.16 -5.83 -1.74
C LEU A 52 -14.27 -7.36 -1.82
N SER A 53 -13.29 -8.02 -2.43
CA SER A 53 -13.26 -9.47 -2.54
C SER A 53 -11.83 -9.95 -2.73
N ALA A 54 -11.52 -11.13 -2.18
CA ALA A 54 -10.25 -11.84 -2.41
C ALA A 54 -10.24 -12.62 -3.74
N GLY A 55 -11.34 -12.59 -4.51
CA GLY A 55 -11.48 -13.35 -5.75
C GLY A 55 -11.72 -14.84 -5.51
N ASN A 56 -11.59 -15.65 -6.57
CA ASN A 56 -11.83 -17.10 -6.52
C ASN A 56 -10.60 -17.91 -6.10
N PHE A 57 -9.40 -17.30 -6.13
CA PHE A 57 -8.14 -17.92 -5.72
C PHE A 57 -7.42 -16.93 -4.80
N TYR A 58 -7.20 -17.33 -3.55
CA TYR A 58 -6.52 -16.54 -2.54
C TYR A 58 -5.59 -17.44 -1.72
N GLY A 59 -4.50 -16.88 -1.21
CA GLY A 59 -3.64 -17.53 -0.23
C GLY A 59 -4.23 -17.39 1.17
N ASP A 60 -4.74 -16.20 1.50
CA ASP A 60 -5.45 -15.90 2.73
C ASP A 60 -6.71 -15.06 2.43
N ALA A 61 -7.87 -15.58 2.83
CA ALA A 61 -9.17 -15.01 2.49
C ALA A 61 -9.38 -13.58 3.05
N GLU A 62 -8.67 -13.22 4.11
CA GLU A 62 -8.77 -11.92 4.77
C GLU A 62 -7.66 -10.97 4.33
N ALA A 63 -6.42 -11.46 4.17
CA ALA A 63 -5.29 -10.63 3.77
C ALA A 63 -5.27 -10.28 2.28
N ASP A 64 -5.85 -11.13 1.42
CA ASP A 64 -5.88 -10.92 -0.04
C ASP A 64 -7.13 -10.14 -0.50
N LYS A 65 -7.93 -9.62 0.45
CA LYS A 65 -9.07 -8.77 0.11
C LYS A 65 -8.58 -7.49 -0.57
N GLY A 66 -9.01 -7.30 -1.81
CA GLY A 66 -8.71 -6.11 -2.59
C GLY A 66 -9.95 -5.51 -3.22
N LYS A 67 -9.78 -4.32 -3.81
CA LYS A 67 -10.79 -3.70 -4.66
C LYS A 67 -10.91 -4.47 -5.96
N ASN A 68 -11.97 -5.24 -6.10
CA ASN A 68 -12.30 -5.92 -7.34
C ASN A 68 -13.21 -5.03 -8.18
N THR A 69 -12.79 -4.73 -9.42
CA THR A 69 -13.63 -4.07 -10.41
C THR A 69 -14.50 -5.13 -11.08
N MET A 70 -15.80 -5.13 -10.77
CA MET A 70 -16.74 -5.94 -11.54
C MET A 70 -16.90 -5.27 -12.91
N LEU A 71 -16.25 -5.82 -13.93
CA LEU A 71 -16.58 -5.52 -15.32
C LEU A 71 -18.04 -5.97 -15.53
N CYS A 72 -18.92 -4.99 -15.73
CA CYS A 72 -20.16 -5.24 -16.46
C CYS A 72 -19.82 -5.53 -17.93
#